data_AF-A0A1F9TIE5-F1
#
_entry.id   AF-A0A1F9TIE5-F1
#
_cell.length_a   1.000
_cell.length_b   1.000
_cell.length_c   1.000
_cell.angle_alpha   90.00
_cell.angle_beta   90.00
_cell.angle_gamma   90.00
#
_symmetry.space_group_name_H-M   'P 1'
#
loop_
_entity.id
_entity.type
_entity.pdbx_description
1 polymer ?
#
loop_
_entity_poly.entity_id
_entity_poly.type
_entity_poly.pdbx_seq_one_letter_code
_entity_poly.pdbx_strand_id
1 'polypeptide(L)'
;MVKNILILCLSAAAAFFGWRLYGAAPAGAQDLAHVIAARADLQPGTVLTEDMLETRTLPRYALQQGAYEVRSMTDIKAPAGLTVVVRIPKGDQVTENCLKDDGAPPASAGKLLRSQERYLSGLKYFQNSNYPMARSEWQEALKLDPRNADAAAGLKRVNMIEAGGK
;
A
#
# COMPACT_ATOMS: atom_id res chain seq x y z
N MET A 1 5.30 79.20 35.82
CA MET A 1 5.52 78.40 37.06
C MET A 1 4.47 77.29 37.05
N VAL A 2 4.84 76.05 37.41
CA VAL A 2 4.02 74.80 37.35
C VAL A 2 3.88 74.25 35.91
N LYS A 3 4.62 73.26 35.39
CA LYS A 3 5.15 71.96 35.85
C LYS A 3 4.09 70.86 35.90
N ASN A 4 4.18 69.92 34.95
CA ASN A 4 3.71 68.54 34.91
C ASN A 4 2.36 68.21 35.56
N ILE A 5 1.43 67.67 34.76
CA ILE A 5 0.65 66.44 35.02
C ILE A 5 -0.34 66.31 33.85
N LEU A 6 -0.02 65.47 32.85
CA LEU A 6 -0.97 64.58 32.17
C LEU A 6 -0.22 63.68 31.19
N ILE A 7 0.68 62.86 31.72
CA ILE A 7 1.05 61.59 31.08
C ILE A 7 0.06 60.57 31.64
N LEU A 8 -0.92 60.16 30.84
CA LEU A 8 -1.49 58.80 30.79
C LEU A 8 -2.72 58.82 29.85
N CYS A 9 -2.95 57.71 29.15
CA CYS A 9 -4.19 57.36 28.43
C CYS A 9 -4.30 57.66 26.93
N LEU A 10 -3.24 57.50 26.13
CA LEU A 10 -3.40 57.41 24.67
C LEU A 10 -2.48 56.36 24.03
N SER A 11 -2.55 55.12 24.53
CA SER A 11 -1.94 53.96 23.87
C SER A 11 -2.79 52.69 23.97
N ALA A 12 -4.13 52.84 23.98
CA ALA A 12 -5.06 51.71 24.08
C ALA A 12 -6.06 51.63 22.92
N ALA A 13 -5.80 52.26 21.78
CA ALA A 13 -6.73 52.27 20.65
C ALA A 13 -6.15 51.79 19.30
N ALA A 14 -4.92 51.27 19.27
CA ALA A 14 -4.28 50.79 18.03
C ALA A 14 -4.01 49.27 17.99
N ALA A 15 -4.35 48.52 19.05
CA ALA A 15 -4.15 47.06 19.10
C ALA A 15 -5.44 46.24 18.86
N PHE A 16 -6.60 46.89 18.69
CA PHE A 16 -7.86 46.19 18.37
C PHE A 16 -8.16 46.11 16.87
N PHE A 17 -7.54 46.96 16.06
CA PHE A 17 -7.74 46.97 14.59
C PHE A 17 -6.70 46.14 13.81
N GLY A 18 -5.71 45.55 14.49
CA GLY A 18 -4.75 44.63 13.86
C GLY A 18 -5.26 43.18 13.77
N TRP A 19 -6.15 42.75 14.67
CA TRP A 19 -6.71 41.39 14.63
C TRP A 19 -7.78 41.23 13.54
N ARG A 20 -8.45 42.32 13.13
CA ARG A 20 -9.57 42.24 12.19
C ARG A 20 -9.15 42.13 10.72
N LEU A 21 -7.87 42.35 10.41
CA LEU A 21 -7.32 42.30 9.06
C LEU A 21 -6.40 41.09 8.81
N TYR A 22 -6.08 40.30 9.83
CA TYR A 22 -5.57 38.95 9.65
C TYR A 22 -6.75 37.99 9.80
N GLY A 23 -7.53 37.90 8.73
CA GLY A 23 -8.54 36.85 8.58
C GLY A 23 -7.90 35.51 8.93
N ALA A 24 -8.60 34.76 9.78
CA ALA A 24 -8.24 33.40 10.14
C ALA A 24 -7.74 32.64 8.90
N ALA A 25 -6.66 31.87 9.06
CA ALA A 25 -6.33 30.83 8.08
C ALA A 25 -7.64 30.11 7.70
N PRO A 26 -7.91 29.85 6.41
CA PRO A 26 -9.16 29.23 6.01
C PRO A 26 -9.39 27.99 6.88
N ALA A 27 -10.59 27.89 7.45
CA ALA A 27 -11.04 26.78 8.28
C ALA A 27 -11.02 25.48 7.47
N GLY A 28 -9.84 24.93 7.30
CA GLY A 28 -9.48 23.81 6.44
C GLY A 28 -8.05 23.36 6.74
N ALA A 29 -7.56 23.65 7.95
CA ALA A 29 -6.31 23.15 8.48
C ALA A 29 -6.42 21.63 8.71
N GLN A 30 -6.30 20.90 7.60
CA GLN A 30 -5.68 19.59 7.47
C GLN A 30 -6.30 18.44 8.28
N ASP A 31 -7.62 18.29 8.22
CA ASP A 31 -8.21 16.98 8.54
C ASP A 31 -7.97 16.02 7.36
N LEU A 32 -6.77 15.45 7.34
CA LEU A 32 -6.31 14.46 6.37
C LEU A 32 -6.69 13.07 6.87
N ALA A 33 -7.27 12.27 6.00
CA ALA A 33 -7.50 10.85 6.23
C ALA A 33 -6.49 10.03 5.44
N HIS A 34 -6.03 8.94 6.05
CA HIS A 34 -5.31 7.88 5.36
C HIS A 34 -6.31 6.79 5.01
N VAL A 35 -6.38 6.41 3.75
CA VAL A 35 -7.29 5.37 3.28
C VAL A 35 -6.55 4.32 2.48
N ILE A 36 -7.17 3.16 2.36
CA ILE A 36 -6.72 2.11 1.46
C ILE A 36 -7.20 2.43 0.04
N ALA A 37 -6.26 2.46 -0.90
CA ALA A 37 -6.51 2.64 -2.32
C ALA A 37 -5.94 1.46 -3.11
N ALA A 38 -6.47 1.25 -4.31
CA ALA A 38 -6.03 0.18 -5.20
C ALA A 38 -4.70 0.55 -5.89
N ARG A 39 -3.66 -0.27 -5.73
CA ARG A 39 -2.36 -0.08 -6.42
C ARG A 39 -2.45 -0.37 -7.93
N ALA A 40 -3.39 -1.21 -8.33
CA ALA A 40 -3.63 -1.64 -9.71
C ALA A 40 -5.13 -1.62 -10.05
N ASP A 41 -5.47 -1.85 -11.31
CA ASP A 41 -6.87 -2.01 -11.73
C ASP A 41 -7.40 -3.37 -11.25
N LEU A 42 -8.42 -3.36 -10.40
CA LEU A 42 -8.97 -4.55 -9.75
C LEU A 42 -10.28 -4.95 -10.42
N GLN A 43 -10.31 -6.12 -11.03
CA GLN A 43 -11.49 -6.64 -11.73
C GLN A 43 -12.42 -7.41 -10.78
N PRO A 44 -13.73 -7.46 -11.05
CA PRO A 44 -14.65 -8.30 -10.30
C PRO A 44 -14.19 -9.76 -10.25
N GLY A 45 -14.37 -10.42 -9.11
CA GLY A 45 -13.90 -11.77 -8.83
C GLY A 45 -12.43 -11.87 -8.40
N THR A 46 -11.69 -10.75 -8.36
CA THR A 46 -10.31 -10.75 -7.87
C THR A 46 -10.29 -10.81 -6.34
N VAL A 47 -9.56 -11.76 -5.77
CA VAL A 47 -9.34 -11.80 -4.32
C VAL A 47 -8.22 -10.84 -3.95
N LEU A 48 -8.51 -9.91 -3.04
CA LEU A 48 -7.60 -8.87 -2.59
C LEU A 48 -6.42 -9.40 -1.80
N THR A 49 -5.32 -8.67 -1.93
CA THR A 49 -4.04 -9.02 -1.34
C THR A 49 -3.33 -7.75 -0.87
N GLU A 50 -2.46 -7.85 0.13
CA GLU A 50 -1.75 -6.67 0.67
C GLU A 50 -0.90 -5.95 -0.40
N ASP A 51 -0.33 -6.66 -1.38
CA ASP A 51 0.46 -6.07 -2.47
C ASP A 51 -0.38 -5.24 -3.46
N MET A 52 -1.68 -5.53 -3.57
CA MET A 52 -2.61 -4.83 -4.45
C MET A 52 -3.17 -3.54 -3.84
N LEU A 53 -2.82 -3.27 -2.58
CA LEU A 53 -3.30 -2.15 -1.79
C LEU A 53 -2.17 -1.16 -1.49
N GLU A 54 -2.55 0.09 -1.30
CA GLU A 54 -1.65 1.14 -0.83
C GLU A 54 -2.38 2.16 0.04
N THR A 55 -1.64 2.77 0.97
CA THR A 55 -2.18 3.84 1.80
C THR A 55 -2.06 5.16 1.05
N ARG A 56 -3.19 5.87 0.92
CA ARG A 56 -3.25 7.19 0.30
C ARG A 56 -3.74 8.22 1.32
N THR A 57 -3.09 9.37 1.34
CA THR A 57 -3.52 10.52 2.14
C THR A 57 -4.37 11.44 1.30
N LEU A 58 -5.56 11.78 1.78
CA LEU A 58 -6.48 12.71 1.12
C LEU A 58 -7.21 13.57 2.15
N PRO A 59 -7.74 14.74 1.75
CA PRO A 59 -8.62 15.51 2.59
C PRO A 59 -9.92 14.74 2.90
N ARG A 60 -10.43 14.87 4.13
CA ARG A 60 -11.67 14.17 4.54
C ARG A 60 -12.89 14.46 3.68
N TYR A 61 -13.01 15.65 3.11
CA TYR A 61 -14.14 15.97 2.23
C TYR A 61 -14.18 15.09 0.96
N ALA A 62 -13.07 14.47 0.59
CA ALA A 62 -12.95 13.57 -0.56
C ALA A 62 -13.05 12.08 -0.15
N LEU A 63 -13.28 11.79 1.13
CA LEU A 63 -13.43 10.42 1.64
C LEU A 63 -14.71 9.79 1.08
N GLN A 64 -14.58 8.62 0.46
CA GLN A 64 -15.74 7.86 0.00
C GLN A 64 -16.45 7.19 1.19
N GLN A 65 -17.77 7.05 1.12
CA GLN A 65 -18.53 6.35 2.16
C GLN A 65 -18.13 4.88 2.23
N GLY A 66 -17.81 4.40 3.44
CA GLY A 66 -17.33 3.04 3.65
C GLY A 66 -15.91 2.80 3.14
N ALA A 67 -15.13 3.85 2.87
CA ALA A 67 -13.70 3.71 2.59
C ALA A 67 -12.96 3.15 3.80
N TYR A 68 -12.06 2.20 3.57
CA TYR A 68 -11.22 1.67 4.63
C TYR A 68 -10.19 2.72 5.05
N GLU A 69 -10.38 3.30 6.23
CA GLU A 69 -9.40 4.19 6.85
C GLU A 69 -8.27 3.41 7.50
N VAL A 70 -7.04 3.89 7.35
CA VAL A 70 -5.84 3.34 8.00
C VAL A 70 -5.54 4.19 9.22
N ARG A 71 -5.92 3.70 10.40
CA ARG A 71 -5.63 4.34 11.70
C ARG A 71 -4.50 3.63 12.43
N SER A 72 -4.33 2.34 12.14
CA SER A 72 -3.29 1.48 12.66
C SER A 72 -2.68 0.61 11.55
N MET A 73 -1.49 0.05 11.82
CA MET A 73 -0.83 -0.87 10.88
C MET A 73 -1.63 -2.15 10.62
N THR A 74 -2.58 -2.50 11.48
CA THR A 74 -3.43 -3.68 11.34
C THR A 74 -4.54 -3.45 10.32
N ASP A 75 -5.03 -2.22 10.19
CA ASP A 75 -6.20 -1.88 9.35
C ASP A 75 -5.90 -2.12 7.86
N ILE A 76 -4.63 -2.02 7.47
CA ILE A 76 -4.15 -2.31 6.10
C ILE A 76 -4.53 -3.74 5.66
N LYS A 77 -4.64 -4.65 6.62
CA LYS A 77 -4.96 -6.07 6.36
C LYS A 77 -6.44 -6.35 6.32
N ALA A 78 -7.30 -5.44 6.78
CA ALA A 78 -8.73 -5.67 6.88
C ALA A 78 -9.39 -6.07 5.55
N PRO A 79 -9.10 -5.42 4.41
CA PRO A 79 -9.67 -5.83 3.13
C PRO A 79 -8.92 -7.00 2.46
N ALA A 80 -7.78 -7.45 2.98
CA ALA A 80 -7.03 -8.55 2.36
C ALA A 80 -7.78 -9.88 2.52
N GLY A 81 -7.88 -10.65 1.44
CA GLY A 81 -8.67 -11.88 1.39
C GLY A 81 -10.14 -11.69 0.98
N LEU A 82 -10.63 -10.45 0.94
CA LEU A 82 -11.97 -10.18 0.40
C LEU A 82 -11.96 -10.18 -1.13
N THR A 83 -13.08 -10.54 -1.73
CA THR A 83 -13.22 -10.60 -3.19
C THR A 83 -13.92 -9.36 -3.72
N VAL A 84 -13.33 -8.78 -4.77
CA VAL A 84 -13.84 -7.61 -5.47
C VAL A 84 -15.16 -7.95 -6.17
N VAL A 85 -16.24 -7.23 -5.85
CA VAL A 85 -17.54 -7.36 -6.53
C VAL A 85 -17.75 -6.31 -7.60
N VAL A 86 -17.16 -5.13 -7.43
CA VAL A 86 -17.24 -4.00 -8.36
C VAL A 86 -15.85 -3.62 -8.79
N ARG A 87 -15.63 -3.35 -10.08
CA ARG A 87 -14.31 -2.94 -10.59
C ARG A 87 -13.81 -1.71 -9.85
N ILE A 88 -12.55 -1.75 -9.40
CA ILE A 88 -11.88 -0.64 -8.71
C ILE A 88 -10.70 -0.18 -9.55
N PRO A 89 -10.77 0.99 -10.20
CA PRO A 89 -9.65 1.52 -10.97
C PRO A 89 -8.40 1.76 -10.11
N LYS A 90 -7.23 1.74 -10.75
CA LYS A 90 -5.97 2.08 -10.08
C LYS A 90 -6.05 3.48 -9.45
N GLY A 91 -5.68 3.55 -8.18
CA GLY A 91 -5.60 4.77 -7.37
C GLY A 91 -6.91 5.20 -6.73
N ASP A 92 -8.01 4.49 -7.01
CA ASP A 92 -9.31 4.73 -6.40
C ASP A 92 -9.40 4.12 -4.99
N GLN A 93 -10.32 4.62 -4.17
CA GLN A 93 -10.48 4.18 -2.78
C GLN A 93 -11.15 2.80 -2.73
N VAL A 94 -10.64 1.93 -1.86
CA VAL A 94 -11.27 0.65 -1.57
C VAL A 94 -12.35 0.90 -0.52
N THR A 95 -13.58 0.50 -0.83
CA THR A 95 -14.76 0.66 0.04
C THR A 95 -15.35 -0.69 0.43
N GLU A 96 -16.10 -0.76 1.52
CA GLU A 96 -16.80 -1.98 1.93
C GLU A 96 -17.75 -2.50 0.84
N ASN A 97 -18.40 -1.60 0.11
CA ASN A 97 -19.38 -1.95 -0.93
C ASN A 97 -18.76 -2.60 -2.18
N CYS A 98 -17.47 -2.37 -2.44
CA CYS A 98 -16.80 -3.01 -3.58
C CYS A 98 -16.26 -4.41 -3.26
N LEU A 99 -16.42 -4.90 -2.03
CA LEU A 99 -15.89 -6.17 -1.55
C LEU A 99 -16.99 -7.10 -1.01
N LYS A 100 -16.69 -8.40 -1.04
CA LYS A 100 -17.46 -9.43 -0.33
C LYS A 100 -16.50 -10.42 0.31
N ASP A 101 -16.92 -11.02 1.42
CA ASP A 101 -16.27 -12.22 1.93
C ASP A 101 -16.88 -13.45 1.24
N ASP A 102 -16.07 -14.19 0.50
CA ASP A 102 -16.44 -15.46 -0.11
C ASP A 102 -15.55 -16.63 0.34
N GLY A 103 -14.72 -16.42 1.38
CA GLY A 103 -13.78 -17.41 1.87
C GLY A 103 -12.72 -17.83 0.86
N ALA A 104 -12.57 -17.12 -0.26
CA ALA A 104 -11.57 -17.43 -1.26
C ALA A 104 -10.17 -17.02 -0.74
N PRO A 105 -9.14 -17.86 -0.91
CA PRO A 105 -7.79 -17.48 -0.50
C PRO A 105 -7.27 -16.31 -1.37
N PRO A 106 -6.55 -15.33 -0.79
CA PRO A 106 -5.98 -14.20 -1.50
C PRO A 106 -5.24 -14.62 -2.77
N ALA A 107 -5.39 -13.90 -3.88
CA ALA A 107 -4.70 -14.25 -5.13
C ALA A 107 -3.17 -14.28 -4.96
N SER A 108 -2.62 -13.51 -4.02
CA SER A 108 -1.20 -13.50 -3.63
C SER A 108 -0.83 -14.74 -2.85
N ALA A 109 -1.69 -15.26 -1.98
CA ALA A 109 -1.49 -16.59 -1.40
C ALA A 109 -1.40 -17.62 -2.54
N GLY A 110 -2.26 -17.51 -3.55
CA GLY A 110 -2.14 -18.29 -4.78
C GLY A 110 -0.79 -18.13 -5.51
N LYS A 111 -0.30 -16.89 -5.70
CA LYS A 111 1.00 -16.62 -6.35
C LYS A 111 2.17 -17.18 -5.54
N LEU A 112 2.19 -16.97 -4.22
CA LEU A 112 3.21 -17.47 -3.30
C LEU A 112 3.21 -19.00 -3.25
N LEU A 113 2.04 -19.62 -3.13
CA LEU A 113 1.88 -21.09 -3.17
C LEU A 113 2.38 -21.66 -4.49
N ARG A 114 1.96 -21.09 -5.63
CA ARG A 114 2.43 -21.52 -6.95
C ARG A 114 3.92 -21.30 -7.13
N SER A 115 4.49 -20.21 -6.60
CA SER A 115 5.95 -19.99 -6.59
C SER A 115 6.66 -21.10 -5.82
N GLN A 116 6.13 -21.46 -4.64
CA GLN A 116 6.67 -22.54 -3.82
C GLN A 116 6.57 -23.91 -4.52
N GLU A 117 5.45 -24.21 -5.17
CA GLU A 117 5.27 -25.44 -5.95
C GLU A 117 6.28 -25.55 -7.10
N ARG A 118 6.53 -24.44 -7.80
CA ARG A 118 7.56 -24.34 -8.84
C ARG A 118 8.95 -24.56 -8.27
N TYR A 119 9.26 -23.98 -7.10
CA TYR A 119 10.51 -24.23 -6.41
C TYR A 119 10.73 -25.72 -6.11
N LEU A 120 9.74 -26.38 -5.52
CA LEU A 120 9.80 -27.81 -5.21
C LEU A 120 9.95 -28.66 -6.47
N SER A 121 9.32 -28.27 -7.57
CA SER A 121 9.45 -28.94 -8.86
C SER A 121 10.87 -28.80 -9.42
N GLY A 122 11.45 -27.59 -9.36
CA GLY A 122 12.85 -27.37 -9.74
C GLY A 122 13.83 -28.16 -8.89
N LEU A 123 13.55 -28.32 -7.59
CA LEU A 123 14.37 -29.14 -6.70
C LEU A 123 14.38 -30.62 -7.11
N LYS A 124 13.23 -31.17 -7.55
CA LYS A 124 13.16 -32.54 -8.08
C LYS A 124 14.03 -32.69 -9.33
N TYR A 125 13.96 -31.75 -10.27
CA TYR A 125 14.82 -31.79 -11.46
C TYR A 125 16.29 -31.65 -11.12
N PHE A 126 16.63 -30.79 -10.15
CA PHE A 126 18.00 -30.60 -9.68
C PHE A 126 18.58 -31.89 -9.08
N GLN A 127 17.80 -32.60 -8.26
CA GLN A 127 18.19 -33.88 -7.67
C GLN A 127 18.41 -34.97 -8.74
N ASN A 128 17.67 -34.89 -9.85
CA ASN A 128 17.83 -35.78 -11.00
C ASN A 128 18.93 -35.31 -11.98
N SER A 129 19.78 -34.35 -11.60
CA SER A 129 20.81 -33.74 -12.44
C SER A 129 20.29 -33.09 -13.74
N ASN A 130 18.98 -32.86 -13.84
CA ASN A 130 18.37 -32.16 -14.97
C ASN A 130 18.38 -30.64 -14.70
N TYR A 131 19.58 -30.06 -14.77
CA TYR A 131 19.80 -28.65 -14.49
C TYR A 131 19.06 -27.68 -15.43
N PRO A 132 18.86 -27.97 -16.73
CA PRO A 132 18.06 -27.10 -17.61
C PRO A 132 16.60 -26.99 -17.14
N MET A 133 15.97 -28.11 -16.79
CA MET A 133 14.60 -28.10 -16.28
C MET A 133 14.50 -27.45 -14.89
N ALA A 134 15.47 -27.72 -14.02
CA ALA A 134 15.56 -27.06 -12.71
C ALA A 134 15.65 -25.53 -12.85
N ARG A 135 16.49 -25.04 -13.78
CA ARG A 135 16.59 -23.60 -14.11
C ARG A 135 15.23 -23.05 -14.52
N SER A 136 14.54 -23.72 -15.44
CA SER A 136 13.25 -23.28 -15.97
C SER A 136 12.22 -23.14 -14.86
N GLU A 137 12.05 -24.16 -14.02
CA GLU A 137 11.07 -24.12 -12.92
C GLU A 137 11.39 -23.02 -11.91
N TRP A 138 12.65 -22.81 -11.57
CA TRP A 138 13.06 -21.74 -10.64
C TRP A 138 12.93 -20.33 -11.25
N GLN A 139 13.09 -20.17 -12.57
CA GLN A 139 12.76 -18.92 -13.24
C GLN A 139 11.26 -18.63 -13.19
N GLU A 140 10.41 -19.63 -13.43
CA GLU A 140 8.95 -19.48 -13.29
C GLU A 140 8.54 -19.16 -11.85
N ALA A 141 9.18 -19.78 -10.85
CA ALA A 141 8.96 -19.46 -9.44
C ALA A 141 9.25 -17.98 -9.13
N LEU A 142 10.35 -17.45 -9.65
CA LEU A 142 10.75 -16.04 -9.46
C LEU A 142 9.91 -15.05 -10.26
N LYS A 143 9.26 -15.48 -11.36
CA LYS A 143 8.25 -14.65 -12.05
C LYS A 143 7.00 -14.47 -11.20
N LEU A 144 6.62 -15.51 -10.45
CA LEU A 144 5.45 -15.50 -9.57
C LEU A 144 5.72 -14.75 -8.26
N ASP A 145 6.87 -15.00 -7.65
CA ASP A 145 7.36 -14.30 -6.47
C ASP A 145 8.86 -13.97 -6.62
N PRO A 146 9.19 -12.74 -7.02
CA PRO A 146 10.58 -12.28 -7.10
C PRO A 146 11.33 -12.30 -5.77
N ARG A 147 10.62 -12.41 -4.64
CA ARG A 147 11.21 -12.47 -3.28
C ARG A 147 11.46 -13.90 -2.81
N ASN A 148 11.16 -14.91 -3.62
CA ASN A 148 11.42 -16.32 -3.29
C ASN A 148 12.94 -16.60 -3.22
N ALA A 149 13.49 -16.49 -2.01
CA ALA A 149 14.91 -16.65 -1.75
C ALA A 149 15.43 -18.06 -2.10
N ASP A 150 14.59 -19.08 -1.92
CA ASP A 150 14.93 -20.47 -2.20
C ASP A 150 15.09 -20.72 -3.70
N ALA A 151 14.15 -20.22 -4.52
CA ALA A 151 14.25 -20.28 -5.97
C ALA A 151 15.46 -19.50 -6.51
N ALA A 152 15.74 -18.31 -5.94
CA ALA A 152 16.92 -17.53 -6.30
C ALA A 152 18.24 -18.25 -5.98
N ALA A 153 18.33 -18.89 -4.80
CA ALA A 153 19.50 -19.67 -4.40
C ALA A 153 19.70 -20.90 -5.29
N GLY A 154 18.62 -21.62 -5.62
CA GLY A 154 18.63 -22.73 -6.55
C GLY A 154 19.16 -22.31 -7.92
N LEU A 155 18.60 -21.24 -8.49
CA LEU A 155 18.99 -20.72 -9.80
C LEU A 155 20.47 -20.35 -9.85
N LYS A 156 20.98 -19.69 -8.80
CA LYS A 156 22.41 -19.36 -8.67
C LYS A 156 23.28 -20.60 -8.70
N ARG A 157 22.91 -21.65 -7.96
CA ARG A 157 23.65 -22.92 -7.90
C ARG A 157 23.71 -23.60 -9.26
N VAL A 158 22.57 -23.68 -9.95
CA VAL A 158 22.50 -24.28 -11.30
C VAL A 158 23.35 -23.52 -12.30
N ASN A 159 23.33 -22.19 -12.27
CA ASN A 159 24.16 -21.38 -13.17
C ASN A 159 25.66 -21.56 -12.92
N MET A 160 26.08 -21.78 -11.66
CA MET A 160 27.48 -22.08 -11.33
C MET A 160 27.92 -23.44 -11.89
N ILE A 161 27.07 -24.46 -11.82
CA ILE A 161 27.37 -25.79 -12.36
C ILE A 161 27.55 -25.73 -13.88
N GLU A 162 26.65 -25.04 -14.59
CA GLU A 162 26.79 -24.89 -16.03
C GLU A 162 27.95 -24.00 -16.46
N ALA A 163 28.27 -22.95 -15.69
CA ALA A 163 29.39 -22.08 -15.98
C ALA A 163 30.74 -22.78 -15.74
N GLY A 164 30.83 -23.67 -14.74
CA GLY A 164 32.03 -24.46 -14.45
C GLY A 164 32.22 -25.70 -15.33
N GLY A 165 31.24 -26.02 -16.18
CA GLY A 165 31.30 -27.14 -17.14
C GLY A 165 31.71 -26.75 -18.56
N LYS A 166 32.14 -25.49 -18.79
CA LYS A 166 32.66 -25.00 -20.06
C LYS A 166 34.18 -24.89 -20.06
#